data_AF-A0A3B9H7V8-F1
#
_entry.id   AF-A0A3B9H7V8-F1
#
_cell.length_a   1.000
_cell.length_b   1.000
_cell.length_c   1.000
_cell.angle_alpha   90.00
_cell.angle_beta   90.00
_cell.angle_gamma   90.00
#
_symmetry.space_group_name_H-M   'P 1'
#
loop_
_entity.id
_entity.type
_entity.pdbx_description
1 polymer ?
#
loop_
_entity_poly.entity_id
_entity_poly.type
_entity_poly.pdbx_seq_one_letter_code
_entity_poly.pdbx_strand_id
1 'polypeptide(L)'
;LIAQTPVLRNVFSFTPKAVVRRFVRQVFHDQSKVTEDVVDRYYDIFQREGNKKAFVQFANTRFTQNTNSLNDLVMPVLIQWGKEDRWLNVENAYKFQEAIPTNQLIIYDETGHLPMEECPQQSAEDVMQFLMN
;
A
#
# COMPACT_ATOMS: atom_id res chain seq x y z
N LEU A 1 2.64 -4.44 -15.23
CA LEU A 1 2.54 -5.34 -16.40
C LEU A 1 1.34 -5.01 -17.30
N ILE A 2 0.08 -5.11 -16.84
CA ILE A 2 -1.11 -4.84 -17.70
C ILE A 2 -1.21 -3.38 -18.17
N ALA A 3 -0.89 -2.41 -17.32
CA ALA A 3 -1.01 -0.99 -17.63
C ALA A 3 0.09 -0.43 -18.55
N GLN A 4 1.15 -1.20 -18.82
CA GLN A 4 2.30 -0.79 -19.65
C GLN A 4 2.19 -1.28 -21.11
N THR A 5 1.14 -2.02 -21.45
CA THR A 5 0.91 -2.54 -22.80
C THR A 5 0.10 -1.53 -23.64
N PRO A 6 0.64 -0.98 -24.75
CA PRO A 6 0.03 0.13 -25.49
C PRO A 6 -1.39 -0.12 -26.02
N VAL A 7 -1.75 -1.37 -26.31
CA VAL A 7 -3.05 -1.75 -26.91
C VAL A 7 -4.18 -1.77 -25.86
N LEU A 8 -3.85 -1.90 -24.57
CA LEU A 8 -4.82 -1.84 -23.45
C LEU A 8 -5.06 -0.40 -22.95
N ARG A 9 -4.35 0.58 -23.51
CA ARG A 9 -4.42 2.01 -23.13
C ARG A 9 -5.80 2.64 -23.35
N ASN A 10 -6.62 2.10 -24.26
CA ASN A 10 -7.91 2.67 -24.66
C ASN A 10 -9.14 1.85 -24.22
N VAL A 11 -9.00 0.78 -23.44
CA VAL A 11 -10.17 -0.03 -23.02
C VAL A 11 -10.05 -0.43 -21.55
N PHE A 12 -10.61 0.39 -20.67
CA PHE A 12 -11.13 -0.06 -19.37
C PHE A 12 -12.48 0.61 -19.08
N SER A 13 -13.43 0.50 -20.03
CA SER A 13 -14.82 0.85 -19.71
C SER A 13 -15.36 -0.08 -18.61
N PHE A 14 -14.92 -1.34 -18.59
CA PHE A 14 -15.31 -2.35 -17.61
C PHE A 14 -14.11 -3.07 -17.00
N THR A 15 -14.02 -3.06 -15.68
CA THR A 15 -13.06 -3.87 -14.92
C THR A 15 -13.86 -4.95 -14.19
N PRO A 16 -13.63 -6.24 -14.44
CA PRO A 16 -14.37 -7.29 -13.74
C PRO A 16 -14.06 -7.29 -12.23
N LYS A 17 -15.08 -7.52 -11.40
CA LYS A 17 -14.94 -7.61 -9.93
C LYS A 17 -13.96 -8.70 -9.49
N ALA A 18 -13.84 -9.78 -10.27
CA ALA A 18 -12.83 -10.82 -10.05
C ALA A 18 -11.38 -10.31 -10.14
N VAL A 19 -11.11 -9.31 -10.98
CA VAL A 19 -9.78 -8.67 -11.06
C VAL A 19 -9.49 -7.90 -9.77
N VAL A 20 -10.46 -7.11 -9.28
CA VAL A 20 -10.34 -6.38 -8.01
C VAL A 20 -10.15 -7.35 -6.84
N ARG A 21 -10.95 -8.42 -6.76
CA ARG A 21 -10.79 -9.46 -5.73
C ARG A 21 -9.38 -10.03 -5.71
N ARG A 22 -8.79 -10.30 -6.88
CA ARG A 22 -7.40 -10.78 -6.96
C ARG A 22 -6.40 -9.77 -6.40
N PHE A 23 -6.57 -8.48 -6.68
CA PHE A 23 -5.72 -7.43 -6.11
C PHE A 23 -5.86 -7.34 -4.60
N VAL A 24 -7.09 -7.34 -4.07
CA VAL A 24 -7.33 -7.30 -2.61
C VAL A 24 -6.67 -8.49 -1.91
N ARG A 25 -6.80 -9.70 -2.45
CA ARG A 25 -6.13 -10.90 -1.90
C ARG A 25 -4.60 -10.84 -1.87
N GLN A 26 -3.99 -9.98 -2.68
CA GLN A 26 -2.54 -9.82 -2.70
C GLN A 26 -2.04 -8.84 -1.65
N VAL A 27 -2.85 -7.85 -1.27
CA VAL A 27 -2.48 -6.82 -0.29
C VAL A 27 -2.82 -7.23 1.14
N PHE A 28 -3.75 -8.17 1.33
CA PHE A 28 -4.03 -8.78 2.63
C PHE A 28 -3.19 -10.06 2.82
N HIS A 29 -2.63 -10.24 4.00
CA HIS A 29 -2.10 -11.53 4.45
C HIS A 29 -3.24 -12.44 4.91
N ASP A 30 -4.03 -11.99 5.90
CA ASP A 30 -5.17 -12.74 6.44
C ASP A 30 -6.32 -12.77 5.41
N GLN A 31 -6.43 -13.90 4.73
CA GLN A 31 -7.44 -14.10 3.70
C GLN A 31 -8.87 -14.16 4.25
N SER A 32 -9.07 -14.36 5.57
CA SER A 32 -10.40 -14.31 6.18
C SER A 32 -10.99 -12.90 6.18
N LYS A 33 -10.13 -11.86 6.11
CA LYS A 33 -10.53 -10.45 6.05
C LYS A 33 -10.93 -9.99 4.65
N VAL A 34 -10.62 -10.79 3.62
CA VAL A 34 -11.02 -10.52 2.23
C VAL A 34 -12.47 -10.98 2.01
N THR A 35 -13.38 -10.32 2.69
CA THR A 35 -14.83 -10.53 2.57
C THR A 35 -15.37 -9.93 1.28
N GLU A 36 -16.57 -10.32 0.88
CA GLU A 36 -17.24 -9.70 -0.28
C GLU A 36 -17.44 -8.20 -0.05
N ASP A 37 -17.86 -7.75 1.12
CA ASP A 37 -18.02 -6.30 1.40
C ASP A 37 -16.74 -5.49 1.21
N VAL A 38 -15.58 -6.07 1.55
CA VAL A 38 -14.28 -5.44 1.30
C VAL A 38 -14.01 -5.38 -0.20
N VAL A 39 -14.21 -6.49 -0.92
CA VAL A 39 -14.04 -6.54 -2.38
C VAL A 39 -14.96 -5.55 -3.09
N ASP A 40 -16.21 -5.42 -2.64
CA ASP A 40 -17.23 -4.51 -3.16
C ASP A 40 -16.81 -3.07 -2.96
N ARG A 41 -16.32 -2.73 -1.77
CA ARG A 41 -15.79 -1.40 -1.47
C ARG A 41 -14.63 -1.03 -2.38
N TYR A 42 -13.64 -1.92 -2.53
CA TYR A 42 -12.51 -1.68 -3.43
C TYR A 42 -12.96 -1.59 -4.90
N TYR A 43 -13.96 -2.39 -5.29
CA TYR A 43 -14.54 -2.34 -6.63
C TYR A 43 -15.18 -0.98 -6.88
N ASP A 44 -16.06 -0.53 -5.99
CA ASP A 44 -16.75 0.75 -6.10
C ASP A 44 -15.77 1.91 -6.13
N ILE A 45 -14.77 1.92 -5.25
CA ILE A 45 -13.69 2.91 -5.26
C ILE A 45 -12.98 2.90 -6.61
N PHE A 46 -12.60 1.73 -7.12
CA PHE A 46 -11.89 1.64 -8.40
C PHE A 46 -12.75 2.13 -9.59
N GLN A 47 -14.08 1.97 -9.51
CA GLN A 47 -15.02 2.45 -10.54
C GLN A 47 -15.32 3.96 -10.45
N ARG A 48 -14.99 4.64 -9.34
CA ARG A 48 -15.24 6.09 -9.20
C ARG A 48 -14.63 6.88 -10.35
N GLU A 49 -15.32 7.96 -10.71
CA GLU A 49 -14.88 8.87 -11.77
C GLU A 49 -13.42 9.32 -11.53
N GLY A 50 -12.60 9.24 -12.56
CA GLY A 50 -11.18 9.61 -12.50
C GLY A 50 -10.23 8.51 -12.01
N ASN A 51 -10.68 7.53 -11.21
CA ASN A 51 -9.77 6.57 -10.56
C ASN A 51 -9.05 5.64 -11.55
N LYS A 52 -9.73 5.18 -12.60
CA LYS A 52 -9.08 4.38 -13.66
C LYS A 52 -8.02 5.18 -14.42
N LYS A 53 -8.30 6.46 -14.69
CA LYS A 53 -7.34 7.36 -15.34
C LYS A 53 -6.14 7.62 -14.43
N ALA A 54 -6.38 7.89 -13.15
CA ALA A 54 -5.34 8.05 -12.14
C ALA A 54 -4.48 6.79 -12.01
N PHE A 55 -5.08 5.60 -12.03
CA PHE A 55 -4.35 4.33 -12.02
C PHE A 55 -3.44 4.16 -13.25
N VAL A 56 -3.95 4.45 -14.46
CA VAL A 56 -3.14 4.40 -15.69
C VAL A 56 -2.01 5.42 -15.63
N GLN A 57 -2.26 6.64 -15.14
CA GLN A 57 -1.23 7.66 -14.96
C GLN A 57 -0.15 7.18 -13.98
N PHE A 58 -0.55 6.73 -12.79
CA PHE A 58 0.34 6.19 -11.76
C PHE A 58 1.21 5.05 -12.31
N ALA A 59 0.61 4.07 -13.00
CA ALA A 59 1.33 2.92 -13.53
C ALA A 59 2.31 3.26 -14.67
N ASN A 60 2.17 4.44 -15.28
CA ASN A 60 3.07 4.96 -16.31
C ASN A 60 3.99 6.08 -15.80
N THR A 61 3.91 6.45 -14.51
CA THR A 61 4.84 7.39 -13.90
C THR A 61 6.24 6.83 -13.95
N ARG A 62 7.19 7.64 -14.44
CA ARG A 62 8.61 7.27 -14.40
C ARG A 62 9.08 7.34 -12.96
N PHE A 63 9.66 6.25 -12.49
CA PHE A 63 10.32 6.21 -11.19
C PHE A 63 11.66 6.94 -11.28
N THR A 64 11.91 7.83 -10.32
CA THR A 64 13.22 8.45 -10.10
C THR A 64 13.65 8.07 -8.70
N GLN A 65 14.79 7.37 -8.60
CA GLN A 65 15.34 6.98 -7.31
C GLN A 65 15.84 8.23 -6.57
N ASN A 66 15.28 8.48 -5.39
CA ASN A 66 15.61 9.64 -4.56
C ASN A 66 15.82 9.27 -3.08
N THR A 67 16.15 8.01 -2.80
CA THR A 67 16.34 7.46 -1.44
C THR A 67 17.35 8.22 -0.60
N ASN A 68 18.35 8.87 -1.21
CA ASN A 68 19.32 9.69 -0.47
C ASN A 68 18.67 10.87 0.29
N SER A 69 17.53 11.37 -0.22
CA SER A 69 16.80 12.47 0.41
C SER A 69 16.10 12.07 1.71
N LEU A 70 16.03 10.77 2.03
CA LEU A 70 15.50 10.29 3.31
C LEU A 70 16.35 10.75 4.50
N ASN A 71 17.65 10.94 4.29
CA ASN A 71 18.56 11.45 5.30
C ASN A 71 18.36 12.95 5.59
N ASP A 72 17.63 13.66 4.71
CA ASP A 72 17.32 15.08 4.88
C ASP A 72 16.06 15.31 5.74
N LEU A 73 15.38 14.24 6.17
CA LEU A 73 14.20 14.33 7.03
C LEU A 73 14.59 14.73 8.45
N VAL A 74 14.10 15.89 8.88
CA VAL A 74 14.39 16.48 10.20
C VAL A 74 13.26 16.30 11.21
N MET A 75 12.08 15.87 10.77
CA MET A 75 10.96 15.52 11.64
C MET A 75 11.07 14.07 12.11
N PRO A 76 10.49 13.71 13.27
CA PRO A 76 10.28 12.31 13.62
C PRO A 76 9.45 11.59 12.54
N VAL A 77 9.81 10.33 12.25
CA VAL A 77 9.08 9.49 11.28
C VAL A 77 8.66 8.18 11.93
N LEU A 78 7.38 7.84 11.81
CA LEU A 78 6.89 6.51 12.12
C LEU A 78 6.85 5.65 10.84
N ILE A 79 7.53 4.51 10.87
CA ILE A 79 7.51 3.50 9.82
C ILE A 79 6.69 2.32 10.33
N GLN A 80 5.62 1.99 9.60
CA GLN A 80 4.72 0.87 9.89
C GLN A 80 4.74 -0.10 8.73
N TRP A 81 5.01 -1.37 9.01
CA TRP A 81 5.19 -2.37 7.96
C TRP A 81 4.60 -3.73 8.36
N GLY A 82 3.85 -4.36 7.46
CA GLY A 82 3.42 -5.75 7.65
C GLY A 82 4.48 -6.73 7.18
N LYS A 83 4.88 -7.67 8.04
CA LYS A 83 5.97 -8.61 7.76
C LYS A 83 5.70 -9.52 6.56
N GLU A 84 4.44 -9.79 6.27
CA GLU A 84 3.99 -10.67 5.19
C GLU A 84 3.56 -9.90 3.93
N ASP A 85 3.96 -8.63 3.81
CA ASP A 85 3.73 -7.81 2.62
C ASP A 85 4.34 -8.44 1.36
N ARG A 86 3.46 -8.88 0.46
CA ARG A 86 3.82 -9.53 -0.82
C ARG A 86 4.17 -8.53 -1.93
N TRP A 87 3.84 -7.26 -1.76
CA TRP A 87 4.15 -6.20 -2.71
C TRP A 87 5.52 -5.61 -2.43
N LEU A 88 5.84 -5.37 -1.14
CA LEU A 88 7.09 -4.77 -0.72
C LEU A 88 7.72 -5.60 0.41
N ASN A 89 8.86 -6.24 0.12
CA ASN A 89 9.53 -7.08 1.10
C ASN A 89 9.95 -6.27 2.34
N VAL A 90 9.83 -6.89 3.52
CA VAL A 90 10.06 -6.30 4.83
C VAL A 90 11.48 -5.78 5.01
N GLU A 91 12.48 -6.27 4.27
CA GLU A 91 13.84 -5.70 4.37
C GLU A 91 13.91 -4.25 3.87
N ASN A 92 12.91 -3.80 3.09
CA ASN A 92 12.82 -2.38 2.76
C ASN A 92 12.49 -1.54 4.00
N ALA A 93 11.72 -2.05 4.96
CA ALA A 93 11.43 -1.36 6.21
C ALA A 93 12.71 -1.07 7.00
N TYR A 94 13.63 -2.04 7.08
CA TYR A 94 14.94 -1.85 7.71
C TYR A 94 15.81 -0.86 6.93
N LYS A 95 15.77 -0.87 5.59
CA LYS A 95 16.46 0.16 4.79
C LYS A 95 15.93 1.57 5.07
N PHE A 96 14.62 1.73 5.27
CA PHE A 96 14.04 3.01 5.69
C PHE A 96 14.52 3.40 7.09
N GLN A 97 14.53 2.46 8.03
CA GLN A 97 15.04 2.70 9.39
C GLN A 97 16.52 3.13 9.39
N GLU A 98 17.36 2.53 8.53
CA GLU A 98 18.76 2.90 8.39
C GLU A 98 18.95 4.28 7.73
N ALA A 99 18.09 4.63 6.76
CA ALA A 99 18.23 5.85 5.96
C ALA A 99 17.62 7.11 6.60
N ILE A 100 16.70 6.96 7.57
CA ILE A 100 15.98 8.08 8.19
C ILE A 100 16.59 8.37 9.58
N PRO A 101 17.09 9.58 9.87
CA PRO A 101 17.85 9.85 11.11
C PRO A 101 17.03 9.71 12.39
N THR A 102 15.79 10.20 12.40
CA THR A 102 14.90 10.15 13.57
C THR A 102 13.65 9.37 13.21
N ASN A 103 13.65 8.08 13.54
CA ASN A 103 12.55 7.19 13.21
C ASN A 103 12.18 6.22 14.33
N GLN A 104 10.95 5.73 14.24
CA GLN A 104 10.47 4.56 14.95
C GLN A 104 9.98 3.55 13.90
N LEU A 105 10.51 2.33 13.94
CA LEU A 105 10.06 1.23 13.09
C LEU A 105 9.18 0.27 13.89
N ILE A 106 8.01 -0.04 13.34
CA ILE A 106 7.11 -1.08 13.84
C ILE A 106 6.85 -2.08 12.71
N ILE A 107 7.15 -3.34 13.00
CA ILE A 107 6.85 -4.49 12.14
C ILE A 107 5.69 -5.25 12.77
N TYR A 108 4.62 -5.45 12.00
CA TYR A 108 3.46 -6.23 12.41
C TYR A 108 3.58 -7.65 11.86
N ASP A 109 3.62 -8.64 12.75
CA ASP A 109 3.50 -10.06 12.37
C ASP A 109 2.08 -10.36 11.87
N GLU A 110 1.93 -11.39 11.02
CA GLU A 110 0.66 -11.83 10.43
C GLU A 110 -0.13 -10.68 9.75
N THR A 111 0.59 -9.75 9.12
CA THR A 111 0.06 -8.53 8.50
C THR A 111 0.71 -8.31 7.13
N GLY A 112 -0.10 -8.07 6.12
CA GLY A 112 0.32 -7.81 4.75
C GLY A 112 0.59 -6.33 4.48
N HIS A 113 0.24 -5.90 3.27
CA HIS A 113 0.55 -4.55 2.76
C HIS A 113 -0.25 -3.43 3.45
N LEU A 114 -1.33 -3.77 4.16
CA LEU A 114 -2.27 -2.79 4.72
C LEU A 114 -2.47 -2.97 6.24
N PRO A 115 -1.48 -2.60 7.08
CA PRO A 115 -1.64 -2.66 8.55
C PRO A 115 -2.92 -1.98 9.06
N MET A 116 -3.33 -0.86 8.47
CA MET A 116 -4.54 -0.14 8.86
C MET A 116 -5.86 -0.89 8.58
N GLU A 117 -5.85 -1.89 7.70
CA GLU A 117 -7.02 -2.74 7.43
C GLU A 117 -6.89 -4.12 8.10
N GLU A 118 -5.66 -4.60 8.31
CA GLU A 118 -5.39 -5.92 8.90
C GLU A 118 -5.18 -5.92 10.42
N CYS A 119 -4.57 -4.89 11.00
CA CYS A 119 -4.45 -4.71 12.45
C CYS A 119 -4.91 -3.30 12.86
N PRO A 120 -6.17 -2.91 12.56
CA PRO A 120 -6.63 -1.52 12.66
C PRO A 120 -6.47 -0.92 14.06
N GLN A 121 -6.78 -1.69 15.11
CA GLN A 121 -6.68 -1.21 16.49
C GLN A 121 -5.21 -0.91 16.85
N GLN A 122 -4.33 -1.87 16.61
CA GLN A 122 -2.91 -1.76 16.94
C GLN A 122 -2.23 -0.66 16.11
N SER A 123 -2.42 -0.67 14.79
CA SER A 123 -1.84 0.33 13.90
C SER A 123 -2.32 1.76 14.22
N ALA A 124 -3.59 1.94 14.60
CA ALA A 124 -4.08 3.24 15.04
C ALA A 124 -3.51 3.65 16.40
N GLU A 125 -3.41 2.74 17.37
CA GLU A 125 -2.81 3.01 18.68
C GLU A 125 -1.34 3.43 18.56
N ASP A 126 -0.57 2.75 17.72
CA ASP A 126 0.83 3.06 17.47
C ASP A 126 1.01 4.45 16.82
N VAL A 127 0.12 4.83 15.89
CA VAL A 127 0.06 6.21 15.36
C VAL A 127 -0.25 7.21 16.46
N MET A 128 -1.26 6.94 17.30
CA MET A 128 -1.65 7.85 18.37
C MET A 128 -0.53 8.04 19.39
N GLN A 129 0.15 6.96 19.79
CA GLN A 129 1.32 7.05 20.68
C GLN A 129 2.44 7.89 20.06
N PHE A 130 2.74 7.66 18.78
CA PHE A 130 3.74 8.45 18.07
C PHE A 130 3.40 9.94 18.02
N LEU A 131 2.12 10.30 17.83
CA LEU A 131 1.67 11.69 17.76
C LEU A 131 1.60 12.40 19.13
N MET A 132 1.51 11.65 20.22
CA MET A 132 1.42 12.19 21.59
C MET A 132 2.79 12.37 22.26
N ASN A 133 3.85 11.84 21.67
CA ASN A 133 5.24 11.98 22.11
C ASN A 133 5.92 13.20 21.45
#